data_AF-A0A8J3IY80-F1
#
_entry.id   AF-A0A8J3IY80-F1
#
_cell.length_a   1.000
_cell.length_b   1.000
_cell.length_c   1.000
_cell.angle_alpha   90.00
_cell.angle_beta   90.00
_cell.angle_gamma   90.00
#
_symmetry.space_group_name_H-M   'P 1'
#
loop_
_entity.id
_entity.type
_entity.pdbx_description
1 polymer ?
#
loop_
_entity_poly.entity_id
_entity_poly.type
_entity_poly.pdbx_seq_one_letter_code
_entity_poly.pdbx_strand_id
1 'polypeptide(L)'
;MSVERRRGQERLATLGAVMNGSRVELRSMLYACQLPLTIYHAKRLLERIQSLGDYLMVYRHYFPTAYAESMEQVRLGQAPLFPPFGEAYSPHEVRLLKLIDEHLFPLPLWEVLEDTREEYRCTTIPVEPFGIDLTISDDFLELDLGWQLIYYLIGEIQVEFFHFSDERETLFALPLEEGKVDDTSLRTVCEREREPLAFFRHVIDLIAHDTGTVWLDATAEAPCTTANWSISTIDELARQYEEAVVLKEKTDQFINWLEGDIMCNFTEVIRIWNECILLTKKQEEMMASVRDQD
;
A
#
# COMPACT_ATOMS: atom_id res chain seq x y z
N MET A 1 61.57 42.18 30.71
CA MET A 1 60.41 41.72 29.91
C MET A 1 60.77 40.42 29.21
N SER A 2 60.85 39.37 30.02
CA SER A 2 61.82 38.30 29.89
C SER A 2 61.12 36.96 29.70
N VAL A 3 61.64 36.12 28.80
CA VAL A 3 61.60 34.65 28.65
C VAL A 3 60.32 33.86 29.06
N GLU A 4 59.66 34.19 30.16
CA GLU A 4 58.44 33.55 30.67
C GLU A 4 57.20 33.81 29.79
N ARG A 5 57.06 34.99 29.17
CA ARG A 5 55.95 35.25 28.23
C ARG A 5 56.05 34.43 26.94
N ARG A 6 57.27 34.17 26.45
CA ARG A 6 57.50 33.29 25.27
C ARG A 6 57.24 31.82 25.61
N ARG A 7 57.69 31.35 26.79
CA ARG A 7 57.42 29.96 27.25
C ARG A 7 55.93 29.69 27.50
N GLY A 8 55.15 30.69 27.92
CA GLY A 8 53.70 30.58 28.08
C GLY A 8 52.94 30.48 26.75
N GLN A 9 53.34 31.26 25.74
CA GLN A 9 52.75 31.20 24.40
C GLN A 9 53.14 29.93 23.63
N GLU A 10 54.37 29.44 23.77
CA GLU A 10 54.78 28.15 23.20
C GLU A 10 54.04 26.98 23.88
N ARG A 11 53.86 26.99 25.22
CA ARG A 11 53.07 25.95 25.90
C ARG A 11 51.59 25.95 25.51
N LEU A 12 50.98 27.12 25.28
CA LEU A 12 49.59 27.22 24.79
C LEU A 12 49.46 26.82 23.31
N ALA A 13 50.47 27.10 22.49
CA ALA A 13 50.53 26.63 21.10
C ALA A 13 50.72 25.10 21.03
N THR A 14 51.55 24.52 21.90
CA THR A 14 51.75 23.06 21.98
C THR A 14 50.52 22.36 22.59
N LEU A 15 49.83 22.95 23.57
CA LEU A 15 48.54 22.45 24.06
C LEU A 15 47.42 22.57 23.02
N GLY A 16 47.39 23.65 22.23
CA GLY A 16 46.48 23.82 21.10
C GLY A 16 46.76 22.84 19.95
N ALA A 17 48.03 22.53 19.68
CA ALA A 17 48.43 21.55 18.67
C ALA A 17 48.18 20.10 19.12
N VAL A 18 48.41 19.77 20.40
CA VAL A 18 48.13 18.44 20.98
C VAL A 18 46.62 18.21 21.11
N MET A 19 45.82 19.23 21.45
CA MET A 19 44.36 19.10 21.44
C MET A 19 43.74 19.08 20.04
N ASN A 20 44.36 19.73 19.04
CA ASN A 20 43.94 19.60 17.65
C ASN A 20 44.32 18.23 17.05
N GLY A 21 45.49 17.68 17.38
CA GLY A 21 45.86 16.31 17.01
C GLY A 21 44.91 15.27 17.60
N SER A 22 44.58 15.40 18.89
CA SER A 22 43.61 14.54 19.58
C SER A 22 42.19 14.66 19.02
N ARG A 23 41.76 15.86 18.59
CA ARG A 23 40.45 16.06 17.93
C ARG A 23 40.40 15.46 16.52
N VAL A 24 41.47 15.58 15.74
CA VAL A 24 41.54 14.99 14.39
C VAL A 24 41.64 13.47 14.46
N GLU A 25 42.35 12.92 15.45
CA GLU A 25 42.41 11.48 15.73
C GLU A 25 41.07 10.94 16.27
N LEU A 26 40.42 11.64 17.20
CA LEU A 26 39.07 11.30 17.65
C LEU A 26 38.08 11.35 16.50
N ARG A 27 38.14 12.38 15.65
CA ARG A 27 37.25 12.51 14.50
C ARG A 27 37.51 11.40 13.49
N SER A 28 38.77 11.02 13.26
CA SER A 28 39.15 9.91 12.38
C SER A 28 38.75 8.54 12.96
N MET A 29 38.86 8.34 14.29
CA MET A 29 38.32 7.17 14.98
C MET A 29 36.79 7.14 14.94
N LEU A 30 36.12 8.27 15.13
CA LEU A 30 34.66 8.39 15.06
C LEU A 30 34.19 8.14 13.62
N TYR A 31 34.92 8.60 12.60
CA TYR A 31 34.66 8.25 11.20
C TYR A 31 34.91 6.76 10.92
N ALA A 32 35.99 6.18 11.46
CA ALA A 32 36.30 4.76 11.31
C ALA A 32 35.30 3.85 12.05
N CYS A 33 34.75 4.32 13.17
CA CYS A 33 33.69 3.66 13.94
C CYS A 33 32.28 4.07 13.51
N GLN A 34 32.14 4.93 12.48
CA GLN A 34 30.87 5.52 12.02
C GLN A 34 30.02 6.15 13.14
N LEU A 35 30.67 6.66 14.19
CA LEU A 35 29.99 7.22 15.33
C LEU A 35 29.49 8.65 15.01
N PRO A 36 28.22 8.93 15.29
CA PRO A 36 27.57 10.15 14.86
C PRO A 36 28.09 11.38 15.61
N LEU A 37 28.61 12.36 14.87
CA LEU A 37 29.17 13.60 15.42
C LEU A 37 28.12 14.65 15.82
N THR A 38 26.85 14.39 15.51
CA THR A 38 25.71 15.28 15.84
C THR A 38 24.53 14.45 16.35
N ILE A 39 23.63 15.10 17.11
CA ILE A 39 22.38 14.48 17.57
C ILE A 39 21.54 13.97 16.39
N TYR A 40 21.51 14.71 15.29
CA TYR A 40 20.81 14.30 14.06
C TYR A 40 21.35 12.97 13.52
N HIS A 41 22.67 12.86 13.32
CA HIS A 41 23.27 11.61 12.84
C HIS A 41 23.09 10.47 13.86
N ALA A 42 23.03 10.79 15.16
CA ALA A 42 22.83 9.79 16.21
C ALA A 42 21.42 9.20 16.17
N LYS A 43 20.41 10.05 15.97
CA LYS A 43 19.04 9.62 15.77
C LYS A 43 18.91 8.74 14.53
N ARG A 44 19.47 9.17 13.39
CA ARG A 44 19.46 8.40 12.12
C ARG A 44 20.11 7.02 12.27
N LEU A 45 21.25 6.94 12.96
CA LEU A 45 21.92 5.67 13.21
C LEU A 45 21.05 4.74 14.08
N LEU A 46 20.43 5.27 15.13
CA LEU A 46 19.54 4.47 16.00
C LEU A 46 18.31 3.96 15.25
N GLU A 47 17.68 4.80 14.42
CA GLU A 47 16.57 4.42 13.54
C GLU A 47 17.00 3.31 12.57
N ARG A 48 18.20 3.41 11.99
CA ARG A 48 18.76 2.36 11.12
C ARG A 48 19.03 1.06 11.87
N ILE A 49 19.58 1.11 13.08
CA ILE A 49 19.82 -0.10 13.90
C ILE A 49 18.50 -0.77 14.25
N GLN A 50 17.50 0.01 14.65
CA GLN A 50 16.17 -0.51 14.95
C GLN A 50 15.56 -1.16 13.72
N SER A 51 15.52 -0.44 12.60
CA SER A 51 14.95 -0.96 11.35
C SER A 51 15.69 -2.22 10.89
N LEU A 52 17.03 -2.24 10.93
CA LEU A 52 17.79 -3.46 10.63
C LEU A 52 17.41 -4.63 11.53
N GLY A 53 17.17 -4.38 12.83
CA GLY A 53 16.68 -5.39 13.76
C GLY A 53 15.35 -6.00 13.31
N ASP A 54 14.41 -5.15 12.91
CA ASP A 54 13.10 -5.56 12.40
C ASP A 54 13.24 -6.41 11.12
N TYR A 55 14.03 -5.94 10.15
CA TYR A 55 14.33 -6.66 8.91
C TYR A 55 14.96 -8.03 9.18
N LEU A 56 15.96 -8.12 10.07
CA LEU A 56 16.63 -9.38 10.39
C LEU A 56 15.69 -10.35 11.11
N MET A 57 14.78 -9.86 11.95
CA MET A 57 13.74 -10.68 12.58
C MET A 57 12.81 -11.29 11.54
N VAL A 58 12.30 -10.46 10.62
CA VAL A 58 11.46 -10.91 9.50
C VAL A 58 12.21 -11.92 8.63
N TYR A 59 13.45 -11.60 8.24
CA TYR A 59 14.25 -12.45 7.37
C TYR A 59 14.51 -13.83 7.99
N ARG A 60 14.86 -13.86 9.27
CA ARG A 60 15.04 -15.12 10.01
C ARG A 60 13.76 -15.94 10.13
N HIS A 61 12.61 -15.27 10.26
CA HIS A 61 11.32 -15.93 10.44
C HIS A 61 10.85 -16.63 9.15
N TYR A 62 10.74 -15.88 8.05
CA TYR A 62 10.17 -16.41 6.80
C TYR A 62 11.18 -17.16 5.94
N PHE A 63 12.45 -16.75 5.94
CA PHE A 63 13.48 -17.33 5.07
C PHE A 63 14.72 -17.78 5.85
N PRO A 64 14.60 -18.71 6.81
CA PRO A 64 15.69 -19.07 7.74
C PRO A 64 16.95 -19.57 7.04
N THR A 65 16.82 -20.31 5.94
CA THR A 65 17.96 -20.82 5.16
C THR A 65 18.71 -19.68 4.48
N ALA A 66 18.00 -18.80 3.76
CA ALA A 66 18.59 -17.64 3.09
C ALA A 66 19.20 -16.66 4.10
N TYR A 67 18.55 -16.48 5.26
CA TYR A 67 19.10 -15.73 6.39
C TYR A 67 20.42 -16.32 6.89
N ALA A 68 20.51 -17.64 7.09
CA ALA A 68 21.73 -18.28 7.57
C ALA A 68 22.91 -18.08 6.59
N GLU A 69 22.66 -18.23 5.29
CA GLU A 69 23.65 -17.91 4.25
C GLU A 69 24.07 -16.44 4.28
N SER A 70 23.09 -15.54 4.44
CA SER A 70 23.30 -14.10 4.55
C SER A 70 24.23 -13.76 5.73
N MET A 71 24.00 -14.36 6.89
CA MET A 71 24.82 -14.14 8.08
C MET A 71 26.21 -14.76 7.96
N GLU A 72 26.35 -15.86 7.23
CA GLU A 72 27.66 -16.45 6.94
C GLU A 72 28.50 -15.53 6.04
N GLN A 73 27.89 -14.89 5.03
CA GLN A 73 28.58 -13.90 4.21
C GLN A 73 29.08 -12.70 5.03
N VAL A 74 28.26 -12.23 6.00
CA VAL A 74 28.68 -11.18 6.95
C VAL A 74 29.85 -11.67 7.80
N ARG A 75 29.78 -12.89 8.34
CA ARG A 75 30.84 -13.47 9.18
C ARG A 75 32.16 -13.62 8.43
N LEU A 76 32.09 -13.97 7.14
CA LEU A 76 33.24 -14.09 6.24
C LEU A 76 33.74 -12.75 5.69
N GLY A 77 33.05 -11.63 5.99
CA GLY A 77 33.40 -10.30 5.50
C GLY A 77 33.17 -10.11 3.99
N GLN A 78 32.32 -10.93 3.38
CA GLN A 78 32.01 -10.88 1.95
C GLN A 78 30.99 -9.80 1.60
N ALA A 79 30.14 -9.43 2.56
CA ALA A 79 29.15 -8.35 2.42
C ALA A 79 28.94 -7.65 3.77
N PRO A 80 28.65 -6.33 3.77
CA PRO A 80 28.41 -5.60 5.00
C PRO A 80 27.00 -5.85 5.54
N LEU A 81 26.88 -5.95 6.86
CA LEU A 81 25.58 -6.04 7.53
C LEU A 81 24.78 -4.74 7.42
N PHE A 82 25.48 -3.61 7.48
CA PHE A 82 24.88 -2.28 7.35
C PHE A 82 24.92 -1.81 5.90
N PRO A 83 23.97 -0.96 5.48
CA PRO A 83 24.02 -0.33 4.17
C PRO A 83 25.30 0.50 4.02
N PRO A 84 25.90 0.53 2.81
CA PRO A 84 26.98 1.45 2.50
C PRO A 84 26.59 2.92 2.74
N PHE A 85 27.58 3.80 2.84
CA PHE A 85 27.33 5.23 3.06
C PHE A 85 26.52 5.83 1.90
N GLY A 86 25.43 6.53 2.22
CA GLY A 86 24.52 7.13 1.24
C GLY A 86 23.45 6.18 0.70
N GLU A 87 23.59 4.87 0.92
CA GLU A 87 22.61 3.86 0.51
C GLU A 87 21.56 3.66 1.59
N ALA A 88 20.33 3.31 1.21
CA ALA A 88 19.20 3.04 2.10
C ALA A 88 19.27 1.63 2.68
N TYR A 89 19.66 0.64 1.87
CA TYR A 89 19.57 -0.79 2.18
C TYR A 89 20.91 -1.52 2.02
N SER A 90 21.14 -2.53 2.85
CA SER A 90 22.27 -3.46 2.73
C SER A 90 21.96 -4.52 1.68
N PRO A 91 22.98 -5.21 1.14
CA PRO A 91 22.75 -6.34 0.22
C PRO A 91 21.81 -7.42 0.80
N HIS A 92 21.78 -7.55 2.12
CA HIS A 92 20.97 -8.53 2.83
C HIS A 92 19.51 -8.09 2.97
N GLU A 93 19.27 -6.79 3.23
CA GLU A 93 17.92 -6.22 3.21
C GLU A 93 17.34 -6.26 1.79
N VAL A 94 18.13 -5.93 0.77
CA VAL A 94 17.71 -6.07 -0.64
C VAL A 94 17.32 -7.51 -0.97
N ARG A 95 18.10 -8.50 -0.48
CA ARG A 95 17.75 -9.91 -0.65
C ARG A 95 16.44 -10.27 0.05
N LEU A 96 16.21 -9.76 1.27
CA LEU A 96 14.95 -9.97 1.98
C LEU A 96 13.76 -9.37 1.19
N LEU A 97 13.87 -8.13 0.74
CA LEU A 97 12.81 -7.45 -0.01
C LEU A 97 12.41 -8.26 -1.25
N LYS A 98 13.39 -8.76 -2.00
CA LYS A 98 13.14 -9.65 -3.15
C LYS A 98 12.45 -10.96 -2.77
N LEU A 99 12.83 -11.56 -1.64
CA LEU A 99 12.19 -12.80 -1.18
C LEU A 99 10.74 -12.56 -0.72
N ILE A 100 10.45 -11.41 -0.12
CA ILE A 100 9.08 -11.04 0.24
C ILE A 100 8.23 -10.86 -1.02
N ASP A 101 8.74 -10.08 -1.98
CA ASP A 101 8.12 -9.86 -3.29
C ASP A 101 7.82 -11.19 -4.03
N GLU A 102 8.78 -12.12 -4.00
CA GLU A 102 8.67 -13.40 -4.71
C GLU A 102 7.74 -14.42 -4.02
N HIS A 103 7.60 -14.36 -2.68
CA HIS A 103 7.02 -15.48 -1.93
C HIS A 103 5.86 -15.13 -1.00
N LEU A 104 5.64 -13.85 -0.67
CA LEU A 104 4.59 -13.44 0.27
C LEU A 104 3.55 -12.54 -0.40
N PHE A 105 3.99 -11.39 -0.91
CA PHE A 105 3.14 -10.42 -1.59
C PHE A 105 4.02 -9.45 -2.38
N PRO A 106 3.50 -8.83 -3.45
CA PRO A 106 4.27 -7.92 -4.27
C PRO A 106 4.72 -6.71 -3.46
N LEU A 107 5.99 -6.36 -3.63
CA LEU A 107 6.53 -5.09 -3.17
C LEU A 107 6.84 -4.24 -4.41
N PRO A 108 6.59 -2.92 -4.36
CA PRO A 108 7.02 -2.01 -5.42
C PRO A 108 8.55 -1.87 -5.41
N LEU A 109 9.27 -2.92 -5.84
CA LEU A 109 10.72 -2.95 -5.81
C LEU A 109 11.35 -1.85 -6.67
N TRP A 110 10.63 -1.37 -7.68
CA TRP A 110 11.03 -0.22 -8.48
C TRP A 110 11.09 1.05 -7.59
N GLU A 111 10.08 1.28 -6.76
CA GLU A 111 10.05 2.42 -5.83
C GLU A 111 11.13 2.30 -4.75
N VAL A 112 11.31 1.08 -4.21
CA VAL A 112 12.21 0.83 -3.06
C VAL A 112 13.68 0.70 -3.46
N LEU A 113 13.97 0.16 -4.65
CA LEU A 113 15.33 -0.23 -5.06
C LEU A 113 15.90 0.57 -6.24
N GLU A 114 15.12 1.38 -6.97
CA GLU A 114 15.68 2.25 -8.02
C GLU A 114 16.33 3.50 -7.45
N ASP A 115 15.75 4.10 -6.40
CA ASP A 115 16.35 5.20 -5.66
C ASP A 115 16.82 4.75 -4.27
N THR A 116 18.01 4.16 -4.23
CA THR A 116 18.59 3.65 -3.00
C THR A 116 19.20 4.72 -2.11
N ARG A 117 18.95 6.02 -2.32
CA ARG A 117 19.50 7.05 -1.42
C ARG A 117 18.89 6.92 -0.02
N GLU A 118 19.71 7.14 1.01
CA GLU A 118 19.33 6.97 2.43
C GLU A 118 18.05 7.74 2.85
N GLU A 119 17.72 8.81 2.13
CA GLU A 119 16.53 9.64 2.34
C GLU A 119 15.22 9.00 1.87
N TYR A 120 15.27 8.00 0.98
CA TYR A 120 14.10 7.27 0.46
C TYR A 120 13.87 5.93 1.15
N ARG A 121 14.60 5.64 2.25
CA ARG A 121 14.36 4.41 3.01
C ARG A 121 12.91 4.36 3.51
N CYS A 122 12.15 3.37 3.08
CA CYS A 122 10.80 3.11 3.59
C CYS A 122 10.87 2.66 5.06
N THR A 123 10.27 3.45 5.95
CA THR A 123 10.14 3.11 7.38
C THR A 123 8.96 2.15 7.62
N THR A 124 8.01 2.12 6.70
CA THR A 124 6.88 1.19 6.63
C THR A 124 7.08 0.24 5.45
N ILE A 125 6.28 -0.84 5.41
CA ILE A 125 6.17 -1.70 4.24
C ILE A 125 5.39 -0.90 3.20
N PRO A 126 5.96 -0.66 2.00
CA PRO A 126 5.22 -0.02 0.93
C PRO A 126 4.19 -1.00 0.38
N VAL A 127 2.93 -0.57 0.36
CA VAL A 127 1.80 -1.29 -0.20
C VAL A 127 1.40 -0.57 -1.47
N GLU A 128 1.59 -1.22 -2.62
CA GLU A 128 1.13 -0.72 -3.92
C GLU A 128 -0.27 -1.32 -4.17
N PRO A 129 -1.36 -0.53 -4.00
CA PRO A 129 -2.70 -1.03 -4.23
C PRO A 129 -2.92 -1.32 -5.71
N PHE A 130 -3.78 -2.31 -6.00
CA PHE A 130 -4.18 -2.69 -7.35
C PHE A 130 -5.71 -2.70 -7.52
N GLY A 131 -6.41 -1.97 -6.65
CA GLY A 131 -7.82 -1.63 -6.80
C GLY A 131 -8.05 -0.58 -7.89
N ILE A 132 -9.30 -0.11 -8.00
CA ILE A 132 -9.65 0.99 -8.90
C ILE A 132 -9.42 2.29 -8.15
N ASP A 133 -8.48 3.12 -8.57
CA ASP A 133 -8.22 4.43 -7.97
C ASP A 133 -8.54 5.55 -8.97
N LEU A 134 -9.66 6.24 -8.74
CA LEU A 134 -10.06 7.41 -9.54
C LEU A 134 -9.66 8.75 -8.90
N THR A 135 -8.82 8.73 -7.86
CA THR A 135 -8.41 9.95 -7.17
C THR A 135 -7.33 10.74 -7.95
N ILE A 136 -6.69 10.11 -8.93
CA ILE A 136 -5.71 10.74 -9.81
C ILE A 136 -6.32 10.84 -11.22
N SER A 137 -6.47 12.06 -11.75
CA SER A 137 -6.82 12.41 -13.15
C SER A 137 -8.08 11.79 -13.80
N ASP A 138 -8.27 12.07 -15.12
CA ASP A 138 -9.40 11.68 -15.98
C ASP A 138 -9.47 10.14 -16.25
N ASP A 139 -8.97 9.33 -15.32
CA ASP A 139 -8.78 7.88 -15.42
C ASP A 139 -10.09 7.12 -15.67
N PHE A 140 -11.23 7.76 -15.36
CA PHE A 140 -12.54 7.24 -15.71
C PHE A 140 -12.69 6.88 -17.19
N LEU A 141 -12.22 7.74 -18.11
CA LEU A 141 -12.35 7.50 -19.55
C LEU A 141 -11.47 6.34 -20.03
N GLU A 142 -10.47 5.96 -19.23
CA GLU A 142 -9.57 4.85 -19.50
C GLU A 142 -10.11 3.51 -18.95
N LEU A 143 -11.12 3.54 -18.08
CA LEU A 143 -11.76 2.33 -17.58
C LEU A 143 -12.49 1.58 -18.71
N ASP A 144 -12.54 0.26 -18.58
CA ASP A 144 -13.38 -0.59 -19.44
C ASP A 144 -14.86 -0.19 -19.31
N LEU A 145 -15.62 -0.38 -20.40
CA LEU A 145 -17.02 0.05 -20.48
C LEU A 145 -17.88 -0.55 -19.36
N GLY A 146 -17.62 -1.82 -19.00
CA GLY A 146 -18.31 -2.49 -17.90
C GLY A 146 -18.18 -1.72 -16.60
N TRP A 147 -16.97 -1.29 -16.23
CA TRP A 147 -16.75 -0.45 -15.06
C TRP A 147 -17.46 0.89 -15.17
N GLN A 148 -17.37 1.53 -16.35
CA GLN A 148 -18.04 2.81 -16.57
C GLN A 148 -19.56 2.72 -16.35
N LEU A 149 -20.19 1.64 -16.82
CA LEU A 149 -21.62 1.39 -16.60
C LEU A 149 -21.97 1.15 -15.12
N ILE A 150 -21.07 0.55 -14.33
CA ILE A 150 -21.31 0.41 -12.89
C ILE A 150 -21.22 1.76 -12.20
N TYR A 151 -20.24 2.62 -12.52
CA TYR A 151 -20.19 3.99 -12.00
C TYR A 151 -21.43 4.82 -12.39
N TYR A 152 -21.95 4.64 -13.60
CA TYR A 152 -23.23 5.21 -14.00
C TYR A 152 -24.40 4.69 -13.17
N LEU A 153 -24.48 3.36 -12.96
CA LEU A 153 -25.55 2.71 -12.21
C LEU A 153 -25.65 3.21 -10.76
N ILE A 154 -24.50 3.41 -10.11
CA ILE A 154 -24.45 3.92 -8.73
C ILE A 154 -24.63 5.45 -8.65
N GLY A 155 -24.72 6.13 -9.79
CA GLY A 155 -24.99 7.56 -9.88
C GLY A 155 -23.77 8.47 -9.70
N GLU A 156 -22.55 7.92 -9.67
CA GLU A 156 -21.31 8.70 -9.62
C GLU A 156 -21.07 9.44 -10.94
N ILE A 157 -21.62 8.93 -12.05
CA ILE A 157 -21.38 9.47 -13.39
C ILE A 157 -22.68 9.65 -14.14
N GLN A 158 -22.77 10.76 -14.86
CA GLN A 158 -23.93 11.12 -15.66
C GLN A 158 -23.79 10.65 -17.11
N VAL A 159 -24.91 10.50 -17.82
CA VAL A 159 -24.94 10.00 -19.21
C VAL A 159 -24.10 10.87 -20.14
N GLU A 160 -23.97 12.17 -19.88
CA GLU A 160 -23.22 13.12 -20.71
C GLU A 160 -21.72 12.84 -20.78
N PHE A 161 -21.17 12.09 -19.82
CA PHE A 161 -19.76 11.67 -19.83
C PHE A 161 -19.49 10.55 -20.83
N PHE A 162 -20.55 9.92 -21.37
CA PHE A 162 -20.41 8.88 -22.37
C PHE A 162 -20.46 9.48 -23.78
N HIS A 163 -19.35 9.35 -24.52
CA HIS A 163 -19.27 9.75 -25.92
C HIS A 163 -19.59 8.58 -26.85
N PHE A 164 -20.87 8.24 -27.01
CA PHE A 164 -21.28 7.23 -27.99
C PHE A 164 -21.85 7.87 -29.26
N SER A 165 -21.54 7.28 -30.41
CA SER A 165 -22.06 7.70 -31.72
C SER A 165 -23.21 6.82 -32.23
N ASP A 166 -23.65 5.80 -31.49
CA ASP A 166 -24.45 4.67 -32.01
C ASP A 166 -25.39 4.02 -30.96
N GLU A 167 -25.98 2.87 -31.32
CA GLU A 167 -27.01 1.99 -30.68
C GLU A 167 -26.94 1.80 -29.15
N ARG A 168 -25.85 2.19 -28.50
CA ARG A 168 -25.62 2.11 -27.05
C ARG A 168 -26.40 3.16 -26.24
N GLU A 169 -26.98 4.18 -26.89
CA GLU A 169 -27.93 5.10 -26.24
C GLU A 169 -29.09 4.35 -25.56
N THR A 170 -29.45 3.18 -26.08
CA THR A 170 -30.52 2.34 -25.53
C THR A 170 -30.20 1.76 -24.15
N LEU A 171 -28.92 1.65 -23.75
CA LEU A 171 -28.52 1.25 -22.40
C LEU A 171 -29.04 2.23 -21.35
N PHE A 172 -29.03 3.53 -21.68
CA PHE A 172 -29.44 4.60 -20.77
C PHE A 172 -30.95 4.84 -20.74
N ALA A 173 -31.69 4.15 -21.61
CA ALA A 173 -33.16 4.14 -21.61
C ALA A 173 -33.74 3.01 -20.76
N LEU A 174 -32.89 2.14 -20.18
CA LEU A 174 -33.32 1.06 -19.31
C LEU A 174 -33.94 1.63 -18.00
N PRO A 175 -35.01 1.00 -17.47
CA PRO A 175 -35.72 1.53 -16.32
C PRO A 175 -34.87 1.38 -15.04
N LEU A 176 -34.40 2.50 -14.49
CA LEU A 176 -33.70 2.56 -13.21
C LEU A 176 -34.65 3.04 -12.10
N GLU A 177 -34.69 2.30 -11.00
CA GLU A 177 -35.41 2.73 -9.81
C GLU A 177 -34.62 3.81 -9.07
N GLU A 178 -35.30 4.86 -8.60
CA GLU A 178 -34.68 5.89 -7.78
C GLU A 178 -34.64 5.44 -6.31
N GLY A 179 -33.48 5.57 -5.66
CA GLY A 179 -33.35 5.33 -4.22
C GLY A 179 -31.93 4.99 -3.80
N LYS A 180 -31.80 4.62 -2.53
CA LYS A 180 -30.54 4.10 -1.97
C LYS A 180 -30.59 2.58 -1.91
N VAL A 181 -29.42 1.97 -2.06
CA VAL A 181 -29.21 0.55 -1.82
C VAL A 181 -28.54 0.39 -0.45
N ASP A 182 -29.17 -0.38 0.44
CA ASP A 182 -28.54 -0.84 1.68
C ASP A 182 -27.67 -2.09 1.43
N ASP A 183 -26.52 -2.19 2.12
CA ASP A 183 -25.59 -3.34 1.98
C ASP A 183 -26.28 -4.68 2.30
N THR A 184 -27.19 -4.71 3.29
CA THR A 184 -27.91 -5.94 3.64
C THR A 184 -28.82 -6.39 2.50
N SER A 185 -29.49 -5.43 1.85
CA SER A 185 -30.33 -5.71 0.68
C SER A 185 -29.49 -6.18 -0.50
N LEU A 186 -28.38 -5.49 -0.80
CA LEU A 186 -27.46 -5.87 -1.86
C LEU A 186 -26.93 -7.29 -1.66
N ARG A 187 -26.45 -7.61 -0.45
CA ARG A 187 -25.99 -8.95 -0.07
C ARG A 187 -27.08 -9.99 -0.29
N THR A 188 -28.29 -9.73 0.20
CA THR A 188 -29.40 -10.68 0.13
C THR A 188 -29.79 -11.01 -1.31
N VAL A 189 -29.78 -10.02 -2.21
CA VAL A 189 -30.14 -10.25 -3.62
C VAL A 189 -29.01 -10.96 -4.34
N CYS A 190 -27.77 -10.49 -4.23
CA CYS A 190 -26.62 -11.10 -4.91
C CYS A 190 -26.39 -12.57 -4.48
N GLU A 191 -26.56 -12.91 -3.21
CA GLU A 191 -26.39 -14.30 -2.72
C GLU A 191 -27.40 -15.31 -3.31
N ARG A 192 -28.53 -14.83 -3.85
CA ARG A 192 -29.54 -15.68 -4.49
C ARG A 192 -29.25 -15.95 -5.97
N GLU A 193 -28.41 -15.11 -6.56
CA GLU A 193 -28.10 -15.16 -7.97
C GLU A 193 -27.03 -16.21 -8.26
N ARG A 194 -26.92 -16.59 -9.53
CA ARG A 194 -25.84 -17.46 -9.99
C ARG A 194 -24.65 -16.62 -10.41
N GLU A 195 -23.48 -17.24 -10.43
CA GLU A 195 -22.30 -16.63 -11.03
C GLU A 195 -22.58 -16.29 -12.50
N PRO A 196 -22.16 -15.10 -12.97
CA PRO A 196 -21.29 -14.14 -12.27
C PRO A 196 -22.05 -13.04 -11.51
N LEU A 197 -23.38 -12.95 -11.62
CA LEU A 197 -24.20 -11.92 -10.94
C LEU A 197 -24.06 -11.93 -9.41
N ALA A 198 -23.79 -13.10 -8.82
CA ALA A 198 -23.48 -13.22 -7.40
C ALA A 198 -22.26 -12.38 -6.96
N PHE A 199 -21.35 -12.06 -7.88
CA PHE A 199 -20.16 -11.24 -7.60
C PHE A 199 -20.41 -9.74 -7.69
N PHE A 200 -21.60 -9.31 -8.07
CA PHE A 200 -21.92 -7.88 -8.20
C PHE A 200 -21.67 -7.08 -6.91
N ARG A 201 -21.91 -7.68 -5.74
CA ARG A 201 -21.59 -7.05 -4.46
C ARG A 201 -20.08 -6.73 -4.33
N HIS A 202 -19.21 -7.64 -4.74
CA HIS A 202 -17.76 -7.40 -4.69
C HIS A 202 -17.33 -6.24 -5.60
N VAL A 203 -18.03 -6.02 -6.70
CA VAL A 203 -17.80 -4.88 -7.60
C VAL A 203 -18.17 -3.57 -6.91
N ILE A 204 -19.29 -3.54 -6.18
CA ILE A 204 -19.71 -2.38 -5.39
C ILE A 204 -18.73 -2.14 -4.23
N ASP A 205 -18.34 -3.18 -3.49
CA ASP A 205 -17.37 -3.08 -2.39
C ASP A 205 -16.01 -2.54 -2.90
N LEU A 206 -15.57 -2.96 -4.09
CA LEU A 206 -14.33 -2.48 -4.70
C LEU A 206 -14.40 -0.99 -5.06
N ILE A 207 -15.49 -0.55 -5.68
CA ILE A 207 -15.68 0.88 -6.04
C ILE A 207 -15.78 1.74 -4.77
N ALA A 208 -16.37 1.21 -3.71
CA ALA A 208 -16.50 1.89 -2.43
C ALA A 208 -15.21 1.88 -1.60
N HIS A 209 -14.16 1.17 -2.04
CA HIS A 209 -12.94 0.93 -1.26
C HIS A 209 -13.23 0.31 0.12
N ASP A 210 -14.18 -0.63 0.19
CA ASP A 210 -14.62 -1.30 1.42
C ASP A 210 -14.59 -2.83 1.26
N THR A 211 -13.55 -3.36 0.61
CA THR A 211 -13.36 -4.80 0.42
C THR A 211 -12.83 -5.49 1.67
N GLY A 212 -12.31 -4.71 2.63
CA GLY A 212 -11.65 -5.20 3.84
C GLY A 212 -10.19 -5.59 3.60
N THR A 213 -9.62 -5.22 2.46
CA THR A 213 -8.23 -5.51 2.09
C THR A 213 -7.51 -4.24 1.69
N VAL A 214 -6.36 -3.96 2.31
CA VAL A 214 -5.60 -2.74 2.03
C VAL A 214 -5.13 -2.65 0.57
N TRP A 215 -5.00 -3.80 -0.09
CA TRP A 215 -4.54 -3.92 -1.47
C TRP A 215 -5.55 -3.42 -2.51
N LEU A 216 -6.84 -3.41 -2.17
CA LEU A 216 -7.92 -2.92 -3.03
C LEU A 216 -8.51 -1.60 -2.52
N ASP A 217 -8.42 -1.36 -1.21
CA ASP A 217 -9.07 -0.21 -0.56
C ASP A 217 -8.17 1.03 -0.46
N ALA A 218 -6.84 0.87 -0.46
CA ALA A 218 -5.94 2.02 -0.41
C ALA A 218 -5.92 2.79 -1.74
N THR A 219 -5.83 4.11 -1.64
CA THR A 219 -5.76 5.03 -2.80
C THR A 219 -4.60 6.01 -2.64
N ALA A 220 -4.31 6.80 -3.66
CA ALA A 220 -3.33 7.87 -3.59
C ALA A 220 -3.68 8.94 -2.53
N GLU A 221 -4.97 9.21 -2.31
CA GLU A 221 -5.43 10.13 -1.26
C GLU A 221 -5.50 9.47 0.12
N ALA A 222 -5.71 8.15 0.18
CA ALA A 222 -5.77 7.37 1.41
C ALA A 222 -4.79 6.17 1.40
N PRO A 223 -3.46 6.42 1.37
CA PRO A 223 -2.48 5.35 1.26
C PRO A 223 -2.32 4.58 2.58
N CYS A 224 -1.86 3.34 2.50
CA CYS A 224 -1.46 2.58 3.68
C CYS A 224 -0.17 3.14 4.28
N THR A 225 -0.29 3.76 5.45
CA THR A 225 0.87 4.38 6.15
C THR A 225 1.18 3.70 7.48
N THR A 226 0.49 2.61 7.81
CA THR A 226 0.56 1.95 9.13
C THR A 226 1.21 0.57 9.10
N ALA A 227 1.55 0.04 7.92
CA ALA A 227 2.19 -1.26 7.77
C ALA A 227 3.64 -1.23 8.26
N ASN A 228 3.89 -1.72 9.47
CA ASN A 228 5.25 -1.80 10.02
C ASN A 228 5.96 -3.11 9.66
N TRP A 229 7.27 -3.16 9.87
CA TRP A 229 8.12 -4.34 9.63
C TRP A 229 8.03 -5.38 10.76
N SER A 230 6.81 -5.81 11.12
CA SER A 230 6.59 -6.89 12.10
C SER A 230 6.11 -8.18 11.45
N ILE A 231 6.38 -9.33 12.10
CA ILE A 231 5.91 -10.64 11.62
C ILE A 231 4.39 -10.63 11.47
N SER A 232 3.65 -10.16 12.49
CA SER A 232 2.19 -10.10 12.46
C SER A 232 1.63 -9.23 11.35
N THR A 233 2.30 -8.12 11.03
CA THR A 233 1.85 -7.25 9.93
C THR A 233 2.11 -7.91 8.58
N ILE A 234 3.24 -8.61 8.42
CA ILE A 234 3.53 -9.35 7.18
C ILE A 234 2.56 -10.53 7.00
N ASP A 235 2.26 -11.27 8.06
CA ASP A 235 1.25 -12.35 8.03
C ASP A 235 -0.11 -11.80 7.57
N GLU A 236 -0.52 -10.67 8.15
CA GLU A 236 -1.78 -10.04 7.83
C GLU A 236 -1.82 -9.48 6.40
N LEU A 237 -0.73 -8.86 5.94
CA LEU A 237 -0.62 -8.37 4.57
C LEU A 237 -0.65 -9.52 3.55
N ALA A 238 0.05 -10.62 3.81
CA ALA A 238 0.04 -11.80 2.97
C ALA A 238 -1.37 -12.40 2.89
N ARG A 239 -2.05 -12.54 4.03
CA ARG A 239 -3.45 -13.01 4.10
C ARG A 239 -4.38 -12.10 3.29
N GLN A 240 -4.31 -10.79 3.52
CA GLN A 240 -5.13 -9.83 2.78
C GLN A 240 -4.81 -9.81 1.28
N TYR A 241 -3.55 -10.07 0.89
CA TYR A 241 -3.16 -10.13 -0.52
C TYR A 241 -3.82 -11.32 -1.23
N GLU A 242 -3.77 -12.51 -0.62
CA GLU A 242 -4.46 -13.69 -1.16
C GLU A 242 -5.97 -13.45 -1.30
N GLU A 243 -6.60 -12.80 -0.31
CA GLU A 243 -8.02 -12.43 -0.35
C GLU A 243 -8.32 -11.41 -1.45
N ALA A 244 -7.47 -10.39 -1.60
CA ALA A 244 -7.59 -9.36 -2.62
C ALA A 244 -7.48 -9.94 -4.03
N VAL A 245 -6.57 -10.88 -4.28
CA VAL A 245 -6.43 -11.56 -5.58
C VAL A 245 -7.72 -12.31 -5.92
N VAL A 246 -8.28 -13.08 -4.98
CA VAL A 246 -9.54 -13.81 -5.21
C VAL A 246 -10.72 -12.87 -5.45
N LEU A 247 -10.79 -11.76 -4.72
CA LEU A 247 -11.83 -10.73 -4.93
C LEU A 247 -11.69 -10.10 -6.32
N LYS A 248 -10.47 -9.74 -6.73
CA LYS A 248 -10.19 -9.15 -8.03
C LYS A 248 -10.53 -10.10 -9.18
N GLU A 249 -10.21 -11.39 -9.06
CA GLU A 249 -10.60 -12.40 -10.06
C GLU A 249 -12.12 -12.48 -10.24
N LYS A 250 -12.89 -12.41 -9.14
CA LYS A 250 -14.35 -12.42 -9.19
C LYS A 250 -14.94 -11.16 -9.83
N THR A 251 -14.39 -10.00 -9.49
CA THR A 251 -14.85 -8.74 -10.10
C THR A 251 -14.49 -8.71 -11.59
N ASP A 252 -13.31 -9.18 -11.96
CA ASP A 252 -12.91 -9.29 -13.37
C ASP A 252 -13.79 -10.28 -14.13
N GLN A 253 -14.17 -11.41 -13.51
CA GLN A 253 -15.13 -12.35 -14.11
C GLN A 253 -16.49 -11.68 -14.35
N PHE A 254 -16.99 -10.89 -13.39
CA PHE A 254 -18.24 -10.15 -13.54
C PHE A 254 -18.16 -9.12 -14.67
N ILE A 255 -17.11 -8.32 -14.73
CA ILE A 255 -16.95 -7.26 -15.73
C ILE A 255 -16.79 -7.86 -17.13
N ASN A 256 -15.95 -8.88 -17.28
CA ASN A 256 -15.82 -9.60 -18.56
C ASN A 256 -17.14 -10.20 -19.03
N TRP A 257 -17.96 -10.73 -18.11
CA TRP A 257 -19.30 -11.20 -18.44
C TRP A 257 -20.20 -10.04 -18.86
N LEU A 258 -20.24 -8.95 -18.10
CA LEU A 258 -21.04 -7.77 -18.39
C LEU A 258 -20.75 -7.27 -19.81
N GLU A 259 -19.48 -7.17 -20.18
CA GLU A 259 -19.06 -6.70 -21.50
C GLU A 259 -19.32 -7.69 -22.65
N GLY A 260 -19.39 -9.00 -22.36
CA GLY A 260 -19.59 -10.02 -23.39
C GLY A 260 -20.93 -9.91 -24.13
N ASP A 261 -22.00 -9.49 -23.44
CA ASP A 261 -23.29 -9.13 -24.03
C ASP A 261 -23.87 -7.94 -23.27
N ILE A 262 -23.31 -6.76 -23.53
CA ILE A 262 -23.54 -5.54 -22.74
C ILE A 262 -25.02 -5.20 -22.57
N MET A 263 -25.85 -5.38 -23.61
CA MET A 263 -27.27 -5.05 -23.54
C MET A 263 -28.03 -6.01 -22.63
N CYS A 264 -27.88 -7.32 -22.85
CA CYS A 264 -28.60 -8.32 -22.07
C CYS A 264 -28.09 -8.38 -20.62
N ASN A 265 -26.77 -8.33 -20.44
CA ASN A 265 -26.16 -8.49 -19.12
C ASN A 265 -26.36 -7.24 -18.26
N PHE A 266 -26.25 -6.04 -18.83
CA PHE A 266 -26.54 -4.82 -18.07
C PHE A 266 -28.02 -4.72 -17.67
N THR A 267 -28.94 -5.23 -18.50
CA THR A 267 -30.35 -5.35 -18.12
C THR A 267 -30.54 -6.21 -16.87
N GLU A 268 -29.81 -7.32 -16.74
CA GLU A 268 -29.85 -8.16 -15.53
C GLU A 268 -29.22 -7.46 -14.31
N VAL A 269 -28.14 -6.70 -14.51
CA VAL A 269 -27.54 -5.88 -13.44
C VAL A 269 -28.54 -4.84 -12.93
N ILE A 270 -29.23 -4.14 -13.84
CA ILE A 270 -30.28 -3.17 -13.48
C ILE A 270 -31.42 -3.85 -12.73
N ARG A 271 -31.84 -5.05 -13.16
CA ARG A 271 -32.87 -5.82 -12.45
C ARG A 271 -32.47 -6.05 -10.99
N ILE A 272 -31.24 -6.51 -10.75
CA ILE A 272 -30.71 -6.74 -9.40
C ILE A 272 -30.65 -5.45 -8.61
N TRP A 273 -30.11 -4.38 -9.20
CA TRP A 273 -30.00 -3.07 -8.55
C TRP A 273 -31.37 -2.53 -8.11
N ASN A 274 -32.35 -2.58 -9.01
CA ASN A 274 -33.72 -2.16 -8.74
C ASN A 274 -34.36 -3.01 -7.63
N GLU A 275 -34.15 -4.34 -7.64
CA GLU A 275 -34.63 -5.21 -6.57
C GLU A 275 -34.04 -4.82 -5.21
N CYS A 276 -32.76 -4.48 -5.16
CA CYS A 276 -32.10 -4.01 -3.94
C CYS A 276 -32.73 -2.71 -3.41
N ILE A 277 -33.02 -1.75 -4.29
CA ILE A 277 -33.69 -0.49 -3.93
C ILE A 277 -35.08 -0.75 -3.35
N LEU A 278 -35.87 -1.60 -3.99
CA LEU A 278 -37.23 -1.93 -3.53
C LEU A 278 -37.21 -2.65 -2.16
N LEU A 279 -36.25 -3.55 -1.94
CA LEU A 279 -36.05 -4.20 -0.64
C LEU A 279 -35.65 -3.20 0.44
N THR A 280 -34.74 -2.27 0.12
CA THR A 280 -34.30 -1.21 1.04
C THR A 280 -35.48 -0.35 1.48
N LYS A 281 -36.28 0.17 0.54
CA LYS A 281 -37.49 0.96 0.82
C LYS A 281 -38.46 0.20 1.75
N LYS A 282 -38.70 -1.08 1.46
CA LYS A 282 -39.59 -1.93 2.28
C LYS A 282 -39.08 -2.12 3.71
N GLN A 283 -37.76 -2.26 3.90
CA GLN A 283 -37.17 -2.38 5.23
C GLN A 283 -37.29 -1.08 6.02
N GLU A 284 -37.07 0.07 5.38
CA GLU A 284 -37.23 1.39 5.99
C GLU A 284 -38.68 1.65 6.46
N GLU A 285 -39.66 1.34 5.61
CA GLU A 285 -41.09 1.45 5.95
C GLU A 285 -41.46 0.56 7.15
N MET A 286 -40.95 -0.67 7.17
CA MET A 286 -41.19 -1.59 8.28
C MET A 286 -40.58 -1.08 9.59
N MET A 287 -39.34 -0.56 9.56
CA MET A 287 -38.69 0.02 10.74
C MET A 287 -39.40 1.27 11.25
N ALA A 288 -39.90 2.13 10.34
CA ALA A 288 -40.69 3.30 10.70
C ALA A 288 -41.99 2.90 11.42
N SER A 289 -42.70 1.89 10.90
CA SER A 289 -43.96 1.41 11.49
C SER A 289 -43.81 0.81 12.90
N VAL A 290 -42.64 0.24 13.22
CA VAL A 290 -42.34 -0.32 14.55
C VAL A 290 -42.03 0.81 15.55
N ARG A 291 -41.31 1.86 15.11
CA ARG A 291 -40.98 3.01 15.97
C ARG A 291 -42.19 3.86 16.36
N ASP A 292 -43.23 3.89 15.53
CA ASP A 292 -44.48 4.60 15.83
C ASP A 292 -45.39 3.85 16.81
N GLN A 293 -45.03 2.62 17.22
CA GLN A 293 -45.78 1.80 18.17
C GLN A 293 -45.16 1.75 19.59
N ASP A 294 -43.96 2.28 19.78
CA ASP A 294 -43.24 2.39 21.06
C ASP A 294 -43.31 3.82 21.63
#